data_AF-A0AAW1SXM2-F1
#
_entry.id   AF-A0AAW1SXM2-F1
#
_cell.length_a   1.000
_cell.length_b   1.000
_cell.length_c   1.000
_cell.angle_alpha   90.00
_cell.angle_beta   90.00
_cell.angle_gamma   90.00
#
_symmetry.space_group_name_H-M   'P 1'
#
loop_
_entity.id
_entity.type
_entity.pdbx_description
1 polymer ?
#
loop_
_entity_poly.entity_id
_entity_poly.type
_entity_poly.pdbx_seq_one_letter_code
_entity_poly.pdbx_strand_id
1 'polypeptide(L)'
;MAISTWKEAFSADSARGKASRKIQNVKQQHVGASMPMWLPSWWAVDLDNWQEIPAPVTNASEQYYGQDEEDRYLMDYFFSGKQHGTYLEMGGYNGLTFTNTLHAHRAYGWRGMLIEPSPEMFWQMV
;
A
#
# COMPACT_ATOMS: atom_id res chain seq x y z
N MET A 1 17.99 -19.62 23.51
CA MET A 1 16.58 -20.02 23.36
C MET A 1 15.78 -19.13 24.29
N ALA A 2 15.24 -18.01 23.79
CA ALA A 2 14.47 -17.05 24.58
C ALA A 2 13.18 -16.77 23.81
N ILE A 3 12.07 -17.31 24.33
CA ILE A 3 10.72 -17.13 23.81
C ILE A 3 9.97 -16.24 24.81
N SER A 4 9.14 -15.35 24.25
CA SER A 4 8.00 -14.63 24.82
C SER A 4 8.26 -13.29 25.52
N THR A 5 7.77 -12.23 24.88
CA THR A 5 6.88 -11.20 25.47
C THR A 5 6.31 -10.33 24.34
N TRP A 6 5.19 -10.75 23.73
CA TRP A 6 4.39 -9.95 22.77
C TRP A 6 2.88 -10.04 23.08
N LYS A 7 2.51 -10.18 24.37
CA LYS A 7 1.10 -10.35 24.77
C LYS A 7 0.47 -9.17 25.53
N GLU A 8 1.16 -8.04 25.67
CA GLU A 8 0.63 -6.90 26.47
C GLU A 8 0.12 -5.71 25.65
N ALA A 9 0.26 -5.71 24.31
CA ALA A 9 -0.09 -4.55 23.48
C ALA A 9 -1.57 -4.46 23.05
N PHE A 10 -2.45 -5.42 23.40
CA PHE A 10 -3.81 -5.48 22.81
C PHE A 10 -4.98 -5.55 23.81
N SER A 11 -4.79 -5.26 25.10
CA SER A 11 -5.88 -5.37 26.10
C SER A 11 -6.45 -4.06 26.64
N ALA A 12 -6.23 -2.91 26.00
CA ALA A 12 -6.77 -1.65 26.50
C ALA A 12 -7.29 -0.75 25.37
N ASP A 13 -8.38 -1.14 24.71
CA ASP A 13 -9.13 -0.16 23.90
C ASP A 13 -10.63 -0.46 23.79
N SER A 14 -11.27 -0.82 24.91
CA SER A 14 -12.73 -0.97 25.00
C SER A 14 -13.36 -0.02 26.03
N ALA A 15 -13.17 1.29 25.88
CA ALA A 15 -13.98 2.26 26.62
C ALA A 15 -14.09 3.64 25.93
N ARG A 16 -15.24 3.84 25.28
CA ARG A 16 -15.98 5.10 24.99
C ARG A 16 -15.30 6.44 25.33
N GLY A 17 -15.27 7.33 24.34
CA GLY A 17 -15.26 8.78 24.58
C GLY A 17 -15.40 9.60 23.31
N LYS A 18 -16.58 10.21 23.11
CA LYS A 18 -16.80 11.22 22.05
C LYS A 18 -15.80 12.38 22.25
N ALA A 19 -14.89 12.56 21.31
CA ALA A 19 -14.14 13.80 21.17
C ALA A 19 -14.09 14.15 19.67
N SER A 20 -14.97 15.08 19.28
CA SER A 20 -14.80 15.89 18.08
C SER A 20 -13.46 16.61 18.19
N ARG A 21 -12.41 16.01 17.64
CA ARG A 21 -11.15 16.70 17.37
C ARG A 21 -11.22 17.17 15.92
N LYS A 22 -11.43 18.47 15.79
CA LYS A 22 -10.97 19.29 14.66
C LYS A 22 -9.76 18.63 13.99
N ILE A 23 -9.93 18.19 12.75
CA ILE A 23 -8.82 17.93 11.83
C ILE A 23 -8.23 19.31 11.52
N GLN A 24 -7.45 19.83 12.46
CA GLN A 24 -6.65 21.02 12.27
C GLN A 24 -5.24 20.55 11.99
N ASN A 25 -4.83 20.77 10.74
CA ASN A 25 -3.46 21.02 10.32
C ASN A 25 -2.42 20.10 10.97
N VAL A 26 -2.29 18.89 10.42
CA VAL A 26 -0.97 18.29 10.31
C VAL A 26 -0.21 19.16 9.30
N LYS A 27 0.28 20.32 9.76
CA LYS A 27 1.34 21.03 9.06
C LYS A 27 2.44 20.01 8.85
N GLN A 28 2.85 19.84 7.60
CA GLN A 28 4.09 19.21 7.19
C GLN A 28 5.16 19.48 8.24
N GLN A 29 5.37 18.50 9.13
CA GLN A 29 6.63 18.42 9.81
C GLN A 29 7.59 18.01 8.72
N HIS A 30 8.34 19.00 8.23
CA HIS A 30 9.47 18.76 7.35
C HIS A 30 10.35 17.74 8.06
N VAL A 31 10.36 16.52 7.56
CA VAL A 31 11.35 15.50 7.95
C VAL A 31 12.68 15.97 7.38
N GLY A 32 13.30 16.92 8.08
CA GLY A 32 14.70 17.27 7.92
C GLY A 32 15.60 16.18 8.50
N ALA A 33 15.37 14.93 8.10
CA ALA A 33 16.32 13.86 8.30
C ALA A 33 17.30 13.93 7.14
N SER A 34 18.44 14.58 7.34
CA SER A 34 19.56 14.44 6.39
C SER A 34 19.87 12.95 6.25
N MET A 35 19.63 12.38 5.06
CA MET A 35 19.95 10.97 4.79
C MET A 35 21.43 10.73 5.13
N PRO A 36 21.77 9.74 5.95
CA PRO A 36 23.15 9.46 6.29
C PRO A 36 23.97 9.12 5.03
N MET A 37 25.16 9.71 4.93
CA MET A 37 26.06 9.68 3.77
C MET A 37 26.52 8.27 3.32
N TRP A 38 26.22 7.24 4.12
CA TRP A 38 26.55 5.84 3.84
C TRP A 38 25.37 5.03 3.30
N LEU A 39 24.15 5.60 3.29
CA LEU A 39 23.04 4.98 2.58
C LEU A 39 23.30 5.13 1.08
N PRO A 40 23.35 4.03 0.33
CA PRO A 40 23.47 4.13 -1.10
C PRO A 40 22.25 4.88 -1.67
N SER A 41 22.47 5.74 -2.66
CA SER A 41 21.40 6.54 -3.26
C SER A 41 20.25 5.71 -3.87
N TRP A 42 20.47 4.42 -4.09
CA TRP A 42 19.46 3.46 -4.55
C TRP A 42 18.50 2.95 -3.45
N TRP A 43 18.66 3.37 -2.20
CA TRP A 43 17.72 3.10 -1.09
C TRP A 43 16.74 4.26 -0.84
N ALA A 44 16.82 5.34 -1.61
CA ALA A 44 15.92 6.46 -1.45
C ALA A 44 14.51 6.04 -1.87
N VAL A 45 13.64 5.82 -0.89
CA VAL A 45 12.19 5.87 -1.11
C VAL A 45 11.86 7.33 -1.39
N ASP A 46 11.29 7.61 -2.57
CA ASP A 46 10.79 8.95 -2.89
C ASP A 46 9.51 9.22 -2.08
N LEU A 47 9.70 9.60 -0.82
CA LEU A 47 8.62 9.91 0.11
C LEU A 47 7.93 11.24 -0.24
N ASP A 48 8.57 12.10 -1.02
CA ASP A 48 8.06 13.41 -1.41
C ASP A 48 7.12 13.32 -2.63
N ASN A 49 7.24 12.26 -3.44
CA ASN A 49 6.40 12.00 -4.62
C ASN A 49 5.43 10.83 -4.41
N TRP A 50 4.77 10.77 -3.25
CA TRP A 50 3.72 9.79 -3.01
C TRP A 50 2.54 10.01 -3.96
N GLN A 51 2.36 9.10 -4.92
CA GLN A 51 1.23 9.10 -5.85
C GLN A 51 0.23 8.02 -5.42
N GLU A 52 -1.02 8.43 -5.20
CA GLU A 52 -2.10 7.47 -4.98
C GLU A 52 -2.58 6.94 -6.35
N ILE A 53 -2.67 5.62 -6.48
CA ILE A 53 -3.40 5.02 -7.60
C ILE A 53 -4.81 5.63 -7.61
N PRO A 54 -5.28 6.18 -8.74
CA PRO A 54 -6.57 6.87 -8.79
C PRO A 54 -7.70 5.95 -8.34
N ALA A 55 -8.63 6.54 -7.59
CA ALA A 55 -9.75 5.86 -6.96
C ALA A 55 -10.53 4.95 -7.94
N PRO A 56 -11.18 3.89 -7.45
CA PRO A 56 -11.95 2.95 -8.27
C PRO A 56 -12.88 3.64 -9.27
N VAL A 57 -12.75 3.30 -10.55
CA VAL A 57 -13.77 3.66 -11.55
C VAL A 57 -14.97 2.74 -11.34
N THR A 58 -16.10 3.30 -10.94
CA THR A 58 -17.32 2.59 -10.49
C THR A 58 -18.02 1.74 -11.56
N ASN A 59 -17.51 1.73 -12.80
CA ASN A 59 -18.05 0.98 -13.93
C ASN A 59 -17.03 0.01 -14.56
N ALA A 60 -15.92 -0.27 -13.88
CA ALA A 60 -14.99 -1.29 -14.36
C ALA A 60 -15.66 -2.66 -14.25
N SER A 61 -16.04 -3.24 -15.40
CA SER A 61 -16.19 -4.69 -15.59
C SER A 61 -15.05 -5.42 -14.87
N GLU A 62 -15.24 -6.68 -14.43
CA GLU A 62 -14.21 -7.52 -13.80
C GLU A 62 -12.92 -7.57 -14.65
N GLN A 63 -12.05 -6.59 -14.45
CA GLN A 63 -10.85 -6.42 -15.23
C GLN A 63 -9.70 -6.86 -14.36
N TYR A 64 -9.02 -7.88 -14.84
CA TYR A 64 -7.80 -8.39 -14.26
C TYR A 64 -6.61 -7.81 -15.04
N TYR A 65 -5.55 -7.49 -14.32
CA TYR A 65 -4.38 -6.75 -14.79
C TYR A 65 -3.09 -7.57 -14.62
N GLY A 66 -3.11 -8.60 -13.78
CA GLY A 66 -1.97 -9.47 -13.53
C GLY A 66 -1.55 -10.22 -14.79
N GLN A 67 -0.26 -10.50 -14.90
CA GLN A 67 0.22 -11.38 -15.95
C GLN A 67 -0.37 -12.78 -15.72
N ASP A 68 -0.77 -13.46 -16.80
CA ASP A 68 -1.28 -14.83 -16.74
C ASP A 68 -2.46 -15.03 -15.75
N GLU A 69 -3.28 -13.99 -15.54
CA GLU A 69 -4.43 -13.97 -14.62
C GLU A 69 -4.08 -14.24 -13.14
N GLU A 70 -2.86 -13.93 -12.71
CA GLU A 70 -2.42 -14.11 -11.32
C GLU A 70 -3.32 -13.40 -10.29
N ASP A 71 -3.74 -12.16 -10.57
CA ASP A 71 -4.65 -11.41 -9.70
C ASP A 71 -6.02 -12.06 -9.58
N ARG A 72 -6.54 -12.62 -10.67
CA ARG A 72 -7.78 -13.41 -10.63
C ARG A 72 -7.61 -14.62 -9.73
N TYR A 73 -6.53 -15.38 -9.91
CA TYR A 73 -6.28 -16.57 -9.11
C TYR A 73 -6.19 -16.23 -7.60
N LEU A 74 -5.52 -15.13 -7.26
CA LEU A 74 -5.46 -14.65 -5.88
C LEU A 74 -6.85 -14.31 -5.33
N MET A 75 -7.67 -13.60 -6.10
CA MET A 75 -9.02 -13.21 -5.66
C MET A 75 -9.97 -14.40 -5.57
N ASP A 76 -9.95 -15.31 -6.52
CA ASP A 76 -10.87 -16.46 -6.57
C ASP A 76 -10.56 -17.47 -5.45
N TYR A 77 -9.27 -17.75 -5.19
CA TYR A 77 -8.88 -18.87 -4.34
C TYR A 77 -8.37 -18.48 -2.95
N PHE A 78 -7.80 -17.29 -2.78
CA PHE A 78 -7.22 -16.87 -1.49
C PHE A 78 -8.02 -15.75 -0.81
N PHE A 79 -8.50 -14.79 -1.60
CA PHE A 79 -9.11 -13.56 -1.08
C PHE A 79 -10.58 -13.41 -1.46
N SER A 80 -11.27 -14.53 -1.73
CA SER A 80 -12.65 -14.57 -2.20
C SER A 80 -13.59 -13.71 -1.34
N GLY A 81 -14.09 -12.62 -1.94
CA GLY A 81 -15.00 -11.65 -1.30
C GLY A 81 -14.38 -10.78 -0.21
N LYS A 82 -13.06 -10.79 -0.01
CA LYS A 82 -12.39 -9.95 1.00
C LYS A 82 -12.36 -8.49 0.54
N GLN A 83 -12.90 -7.62 1.38
CA GLN A 83 -13.01 -6.18 1.13
C GLN A 83 -12.05 -5.41 2.05
N HIS A 84 -11.60 -4.24 1.60
CA HIS A 84 -10.80 -3.28 2.38
C HIS A 84 -9.52 -3.88 2.98
N GLY A 85 -8.86 -4.79 2.25
CA GLY A 85 -7.61 -5.39 2.70
C GLY A 85 -6.41 -4.46 2.53
N THR A 86 -5.24 -4.96 2.94
CA THR A 86 -3.95 -4.27 2.75
C THR A 86 -3.01 -5.12 1.93
N TYR A 87 -2.28 -4.51 0.99
CA TYR A 87 -1.30 -5.21 0.17
C TYR A 87 0.07 -4.51 0.18
N LEU A 88 1.09 -5.32 -0.12
CA LEU A 88 2.41 -4.89 -0.52
C LEU A 88 2.78 -5.70 -1.77
N GLU A 89 3.00 -5.04 -2.89
CA GLU A 89 3.39 -5.68 -4.15
C GLU A 89 4.85 -5.36 -4.45
N MET A 90 5.64 -6.38 -4.75
CA MET A 90 7.04 -6.25 -5.18
C MET A 90 7.11 -6.53 -6.68
N GLY A 91 7.78 -5.65 -7.43
CA GLY A 91 7.75 -5.66 -8.89
C GLY A 91 6.53 -4.92 -9.46
N GLY A 92 6.22 -3.74 -8.90
CA GLY A 92 5.05 -2.96 -9.30
C GLY A 92 5.08 -2.42 -10.74
N TYR A 93 6.19 -2.55 -11.46
CA TYR A 93 6.34 -2.13 -12.86
C TYR A 93 5.94 -0.64 -13.04
N ASN A 94 5.00 -0.34 -13.95
CA ASN A 94 4.44 1.01 -14.13
C ASN A 94 3.18 1.27 -13.28
N GLY A 95 2.87 0.41 -12.32
CA GLY A 95 1.71 0.52 -11.42
C GLY A 95 0.35 0.23 -12.04
N LEU A 96 0.29 -0.12 -13.33
CA LEU A 96 -0.96 -0.41 -14.05
C LEU A 96 -0.94 -1.74 -14.79
N THR A 97 0.17 -2.03 -15.46
CA THR A 97 0.35 -3.20 -16.32
C THR A 97 0.98 -4.32 -15.52
N PHE A 98 0.45 -5.54 -15.66
CA PHE A 98 0.91 -6.73 -14.93
C PHE A 98 0.79 -6.60 -13.40
N THR A 99 -0.07 -5.70 -12.91
CA THR A 99 -0.24 -5.48 -11.47
C THR A 99 -1.17 -6.50 -10.85
N ASN A 100 -0.69 -7.19 -9.83
CA ASN A 100 -1.45 -8.24 -9.15
C ASN A 100 -2.47 -7.69 -8.13
N THR A 101 -2.31 -6.44 -7.69
CA THR A 101 -3.15 -5.83 -6.66
C THR A 101 -4.14 -4.78 -7.19
N LEU A 102 -4.09 -4.42 -8.48
CA LEU A 102 -4.90 -3.34 -9.03
C LEU A 102 -6.39 -3.70 -9.07
N HIS A 103 -6.70 -4.97 -9.36
CA HIS A 103 -8.07 -5.47 -9.27
C HIS A 103 -8.58 -5.40 -7.81
N ALA A 104 -7.79 -5.84 -6.83
CA ALA A 104 -8.16 -5.75 -5.42
C ALA A 104 -8.33 -4.30 -4.94
N HIS A 105 -7.46 -3.39 -5.39
CA HIS A 105 -7.55 -1.96 -5.10
C HIS A 105 -8.86 -1.37 -5.64
N ARG A 106 -9.17 -1.62 -6.92
CA ARG A 106 -10.31 -1.04 -7.60
C ARG A 106 -11.64 -1.69 -7.20
N ALA A 107 -11.74 -3.01 -7.27
CA ALA A 107 -12.99 -3.73 -7.07
C ALA A 107 -13.33 -4.02 -5.60
N TYR A 108 -12.31 -4.11 -4.74
CA TYR A 108 -12.48 -4.53 -3.34
C TYR A 108 -12.04 -3.46 -2.32
N GLY A 109 -11.65 -2.28 -2.78
CA GLY A 109 -11.25 -1.17 -1.91
C GLY A 109 -10.00 -1.44 -1.08
N TRP A 110 -9.13 -2.36 -1.52
CA TRP A 110 -7.86 -2.61 -0.84
C TRP A 110 -6.92 -1.41 -0.98
N ARG A 111 -6.02 -1.23 0.00
CA ARG A 111 -5.00 -0.17 -0.03
C ARG A 111 -3.62 -0.74 0.23
N GLY A 112 -2.60 -0.23 -0.41
CA GLY A 112 -1.28 -0.80 -0.28
C GLY A 112 -0.19 0.02 -0.92
N MET A 113 0.99 -0.59 -1.00
CA MET A 113 2.20 -0.01 -1.59
C MET A 113 2.69 -0.90 -2.73
N LEU A 114 3.20 -0.26 -3.77
CA LEU A 114 3.96 -0.89 -4.83
C LEU A 114 5.44 -0.59 -4.60
N ILE A 115 6.29 -1.61 -4.75
CA ILE A 115 7.75 -1.48 -4.73
C ILE A 115 8.27 -1.91 -6.09
N GLU A 116 9.05 -1.04 -6.74
CA GLU A 116 9.69 -1.34 -8.02
C GLU A 116 11.18 -1.02 -7.95
N PRO A 117 12.07 -2.03 -8.04
CA PRO A 117 13.51 -1.80 -7.98
C PRO A 117 14.12 -1.24 -9.27
N SER A 118 13.48 -1.40 -10.43
CA SER A 118 13.96 -0.83 -11.69
C SER A 118 13.70 0.67 -11.72
N PRO A 119 14.75 1.53 -11.76
CA PRO A 119 14.55 2.98 -11.81
C PRO A 119 13.73 3.42 -13.03
N GLU A 120 13.93 2.77 -14.17
CA GLU A 120 13.20 3.08 -15.41
C GLU A 120 11.70 2.85 -15.27
N MET A 121 11.30 1.76 -14.59
CA MET A 121 9.89 1.45 -14.38
C MET A 121 9.29 2.25 -13.23
N PHE A 122 10.07 2.47 -12.17
CA PHE A 122 9.68 3.33 -11.06
C PHE A 122 9.29 4.73 -11.53
N TRP A 123 10.06 5.32 -12.45
CA TRP A 123 9.73 6.63 -13.03
C TRP A 123 8.51 6.64 -13.96
N GLN A 124 8.01 5.48 -14.37
CA GLN A 124 6.78 5.33 -15.15
C GLN A 124 5.56 4.99 -14.30
N MET A 125 5.74 4.79 -12.99
CA MET A 125 4.65 4.52 -12.07
C MET A 125 3.72 5.74 -11.95
N VAL A 126 2.41 5.47 -11.88
CA VAL A 126 1.33 6.47 -11.85
C VAL A 126 0.77 6.76 -10.46
#